data_AF-A0A7C3UMY0-F1
#
_entry.id   AF-A0A7C3UMY0-F1
#
_cell.length_a   1.000
_cell.length_b   1.000
_cell.length_c   1.000
_cell.angle_alpha   90.00
_cell.angle_beta   90.00
_cell.angle_gamma   90.00
#
_symmetry.space_group_name_H-M   'P 1'
#
loop_
_entity.id
_entity.type
_entity.pdbx_description
1 polymer ?
#
loop_
_entity_poly.entity_id
_entity_poly.type
_entity_poly.pdbx_seq_one_letter_code
_entity_poly.pdbx_strand_id
1 'polypeptide(L)'
;MSVKELRRQAREALADKNLAGALGRFGDGYAVSREEIFRGRDFQALREEVGQIKGHAALRMGELADRFQAAAEGLGARVFRAATALDALAYIAGLAREHGVDLIVKSKSMASEEMHLNRYLGEQGLNVAETDLGEWIIQLSGQRPSHMVMPAIHLTREEVAAIFSRETGRTVHPDIPEMVELARRELRRKFLAAGLGVSGANVAVAETGTVVMVTNEGNGRLTTSLPPVHVVIVGLEKLVPRLADVAPILEVLPRSATAQPITSYVTMITGPVGAEGPDGRDYPRKELHIVLLDNGRTRMAADPVFREALRCVRCAACLNVCPVYQQVGALFGDVYTGGIGAVLTAFFTDPQRAGEIQNLCLDCGRCREVCSAGIDLPGLIQELRRRTVAGAGLPRTRKVFFEKVLTDRRLFHTLLRVASRAQKPFVRGGRIRHLPLFFAGLAQGRVLPP
;
A
#
# COMPACT_ATOMS: atom_id res chain seq x y z
N MET A 1 13.78 11.59 8.45
CA MET A 1 13.41 12.96 8.05
C MET A 1 13.22 13.85 9.27
N SER A 2 13.60 15.13 9.23
CA SER A 2 13.33 16.00 10.40
C SER A 2 11.84 16.35 10.52
N VAL A 3 11.33 16.58 11.74
CA VAL A 3 9.96 17.08 11.96
C VAL A 3 9.70 18.39 11.22
N LYS A 4 10.74 19.22 11.03
CA LYS A 4 10.67 20.47 10.27
C LYS A 4 10.38 20.20 8.79
N GLU A 5 11.03 19.18 8.23
CA GLU A 5 10.85 18.77 6.85
C GLU A 5 9.47 18.14 6.61
N LEU A 6 8.98 17.28 7.53
CA LEU A 6 7.60 16.77 7.46
C LEU A 6 6.56 17.89 7.42
N ARG A 7 6.76 18.93 8.24
CA ARG A 7 5.86 20.10 8.28
C ARG A 7 5.92 20.93 7.01
N ARG A 8 7.09 21.04 6.38
CA ARG A 8 7.25 21.74 5.10
C ARG A 8 6.47 21.01 4.02
N GLN A 9 6.71 19.71 3.86
CA GLN A 9 6.00 18.87 2.89
C GLN A 9 4.48 18.86 3.14
N ALA A 10 4.05 18.83 4.40
CA ALA A 10 2.63 18.89 4.73
C ALA A 10 1.99 20.22 4.30
N ARG A 11 2.68 21.35 4.43
CA ARG A 11 2.17 22.64 3.93
C ARG A 11 2.10 22.69 2.42
N GLU A 12 3.07 22.10 1.74
CA GLU A 12 3.09 22.02 0.27
C GLU A 12 1.92 21.17 -0.23
N ALA A 13 1.71 19.99 0.35
CA ALA A 13 0.59 19.13 0.00
C ALA A 13 -0.77 19.79 0.29
N LEU A 14 -0.91 20.48 1.43
CA LEU A 14 -2.13 21.22 1.77
C LEU A 14 -2.39 22.45 0.86
N ALA A 15 -1.36 22.98 0.21
CA ALA A 15 -1.49 24.07 -0.75
C ALA A 15 -1.89 23.58 -2.15
N ASP A 16 -1.72 22.29 -2.44
CA ASP A 16 -2.09 21.66 -3.70
C ASP A 16 -3.61 21.39 -3.76
N LYS A 17 -4.31 22.30 -4.43
CA LYS A 17 -5.76 22.21 -4.63
C LYS A 17 -6.18 21.06 -5.55
N ASN A 18 -5.30 20.65 -6.47
CA ASN A 18 -5.61 19.56 -7.39
C ASN A 18 -5.59 18.23 -6.63
N LEU A 19 -4.56 18.02 -5.82
CA LEU A 19 -4.44 16.84 -4.95
C LEU A 19 -5.65 16.71 -4.01
N ALA A 20 -5.93 17.76 -3.24
CA ALA A 20 -7.03 17.75 -2.28
C ALA A 20 -8.39 17.61 -2.97
N GLY A 21 -8.58 18.26 -4.12
CA GLY A 21 -9.80 18.17 -4.91
C GLY A 21 -10.02 16.78 -5.51
N ALA A 22 -8.99 16.17 -6.09
CA ALA A 22 -9.07 14.85 -6.71
C ALA A 22 -9.36 13.76 -5.68
N LEU A 23 -8.57 13.72 -4.59
CA LEU A 23 -8.73 12.71 -3.54
C LEU A 23 -10.00 12.93 -2.71
N GLY A 24 -10.40 14.18 -2.45
CA GLY A 24 -11.64 14.51 -1.76
C GLY A 24 -12.87 14.04 -2.53
N ARG A 25 -13.01 14.43 -3.80
CA ARG A 25 -14.12 13.97 -4.65
C ARG A 25 -14.19 12.45 -4.77
N PHE A 26 -13.04 11.80 -4.93
CA PHE A 26 -12.96 10.35 -4.97
C PHE A 26 -13.44 9.73 -3.65
N GLY A 27 -12.97 10.25 -2.50
CA GLY A 27 -13.34 9.74 -1.18
C GLY A 27 -14.83 9.86 -0.87
N ASP A 28 -15.44 11.01 -1.21
CA ASP A 28 -16.87 11.24 -1.01
C ASP A 28 -17.72 10.30 -1.86
N GLY A 29 -17.40 10.16 -3.16
CA GLY A 29 -18.10 9.23 -4.05
C GLY A 29 -17.89 7.76 -3.67
N TYR A 30 -16.69 7.41 -3.22
CA TYR A 30 -16.36 6.05 -2.80
C TYR A 30 -17.22 5.58 -1.62
N ALA A 31 -17.46 6.44 -0.62
CA ALA A 31 -18.24 6.06 0.57
C ALA A 31 -19.67 5.61 0.18
N VAL A 32 -20.33 6.40 -0.69
CA VAL A 32 -21.68 6.10 -1.20
C VAL A 32 -21.69 4.82 -2.03
N SER A 33 -20.77 4.70 -3.00
CA SER A 33 -20.69 3.52 -3.86
C SER A 33 -20.40 2.24 -3.08
N ARG A 34 -19.58 2.34 -2.02
CA ARG A 34 -19.27 1.20 -1.15
C ARG A 34 -20.49 0.76 -0.33
N GLU A 35 -21.27 1.70 0.19
CA GLU A 35 -22.50 1.35 0.91
C GLU A 35 -23.49 0.65 -0.03
N GLU A 36 -23.67 1.18 -1.25
CA GLU A 36 -24.53 0.59 -2.26
C GLU A 36 -24.11 -0.84 -2.64
N ILE A 37 -22.82 -1.09 -2.92
CA ILE A 37 -22.37 -2.40 -3.39
C ILE A 37 -22.50 -3.51 -2.33
N PHE A 38 -22.56 -3.14 -1.06
CA PHE A 38 -22.80 -4.06 0.06
C PHE A 38 -24.28 -4.13 0.47
N ARG A 39 -25.19 -3.39 -0.19
CA ARG A 39 -26.63 -3.46 0.10
C ARG A 39 -27.14 -4.90 -0.09
N GLY A 40 -27.84 -5.42 0.92
CA GLY A 40 -28.35 -6.79 0.92
C GLY A 40 -27.28 -7.87 1.13
N ARG A 41 -26.04 -7.49 1.47
CA ARG A 41 -24.96 -8.42 1.84
C ARG A 41 -24.67 -8.28 3.32
N ASP A 42 -24.35 -9.38 3.98
CA ASP A 42 -23.84 -9.35 5.35
C ASP A 42 -22.33 -9.06 5.35
N PHE A 43 -21.99 -7.77 5.33
CA PHE A 43 -20.59 -7.34 5.39
C PHE A 43 -19.90 -7.77 6.68
N GLN A 44 -20.61 -7.86 7.82
CA GLN A 44 -19.98 -8.23 9.09
C GLN A 44 -19.61 -9.71 9.10
N ALA A 45 -20.52 -10.60 8.67
CA ALA A 45 -20.21 -12.01 8.53
C ALA A 45 -19.03 -12.25 7.57
N LEU A 46 -19.03 -11.58 6.42
CA LEU A 46 -17.93 -11.68 5.44
C LEU A 46 -16.60 -11.16 6.01
N ARG A 47 -16.64 -10.05 6.76
CA ARG A 47 -15.48 -9.48 7.45
C ARG A 47 -14.90 -10.44 8.48
N GLU A 48 -15.75 -11.09 9.26
CA GLU A 48 -15.35 -12.07 10.27
C GLU A 48 -14.73 -13.30 9.62
N GLU A 49 -15.35 -13.84 8.57
CA GLU A 49 -14.84 -14.98 7.81
C GLU A 49 -13.45 -14.69 7.24
N VAL A 50 -13.28 -13.56 6.54
CA VAL A 50 -11.98 -13.15 5.98
C VAL A 50 -10.95 -12.91 7.10
N GLY A 51 -11.37 -12.30 8.20
CA GLY A 51 -10.53 -12.07 9.37
C GLY A 51 -10.02 -13.38 9.99
N GLN A 52 -10.87 -14.41 10.08
CA GLN A 52 -10.52 -15.75 10.58
C GLN A 52 -9.57 -16.46 9.62
N ILE A 53 -9.88 -16.50 8.32
CA ILE A 53 -9.04 -17.12 7.29
C ILE A 53 -7.62 -16.53 7.34
N LYS A 54 -7.52 -15.20 7.23
CA LYS A 54 -6.21 -14.54 7.19
C LYS A 54 -5.51 -14.57 8.54
N GLY A 55 -6.25 -14.49 9.65
CA GLY A 55 -5.70 -14.59 10.99
C GLY A 55 -5.09 -15.95 11.28
N HIS A 56 -5.79 -17.03 10.94
CA HIS A 56 -5.29 -18.41 11.10
C HIS A 56 -4.12 -18.71 10.15
N ALA A 57 -4.14 -18.14 8.94
CA ALA A 57 -3.03 -18.29 8.00
C ALA A 57 -1.76 -17.58 8.49
N ALA A 58 -1.89 -16.37 9.04
CA ALA A 58 -0.76 -15.59 9.55
C ALA A 58 0.03 -16.31 10.66
N LEU A 59 -0.64 -17.10 11.50
CA LEU A 59 0.02 -17.86 12.58
C LEU A 59 0.71 -19.15 12.08
N ARG A 60 0.42 -19.60 10.86
CA ARG A 60 0.93 -20.85 10.28
C ARG A 60 1.67 -20.62 8.97
N MET A 61 2.18 -19.42 8.73
CA MET A 61 2.80 -19.06 7.45
C MET A 61 3.96 -19.99 7.06
N GLY A 62 4.75 -20.48 8.03
CA GLY A 62 5.81 -21.46 7.78
C GLY A 62 5.27 -22.78 7.22
N GLU A 63 4.31 -23.40 7.91
CA GLU A 63 3.65 -24.64 7.46
C GLU A 63 2.96 -24.45 6.11
N LEU A 64 2.26 -23.34 5.92
CA LEU A 64 1.57 -23.03 4.67
C LEU A 64 2.56 -22.81 3.52
N ALA A 65 3.72 -22.22 3.78
CA ALA A 65 4.77 -22.07 2.79
C ALA A 65 5.33 -23.44 2.39
N ASP A 66 5.54 -24.35 3.34
CA ASP A 66 6.03 -25.73 3.09
C ASP A 66 5.06 -26.50 2.19
N ARG A 67 3.77 -26.43 2.53
CA ARG A 67 2.70 -27.05 1.74
C ARG A 67 2.59 -26.44 0.34
N PHE A 68 2.59 -25.11 0.26
CA PHE A 68 2.54 -24.39 -1.02
C PHE A 68 3.72 -24.78 -1.91
N GLN A 69 4.92 -24.79 -1.35
CA GLN A 69 6.14 -25.13 -2.08
C GLN A 69 6.08 -26.55 -2.65
N ALA A 70 5.74 -27.54 -1.81
CA ALA A 70 5.60 -28.92 -2.26
C ALA A 70 4.56 -29.07 -3.38
N ALA A 71 3.40 -28.40 -3.25
CA ALA A 71 2.35 -28.45 -4.27
C ALA A 71 2.77 -27.79 -5.59
N ALA A 72 3.39 -26.61 -5.52
CA ALA A 72 3.83 -25.87 -6.71
C ALA A 72 5.00 -26.57 -7.43
N GLU A 73 5.98 -27.09 -6.69
CA GLU A 73 7.12 -27.84 -7.25
C GLU A 73 6.69 -29.18 -7.84
N GLY A 74 5.73 -29.87 -7.22
CA GLY A 74 5.10 -31.07 -7.79
C GLY A 74 4.41 -30.81 -9.14
N LEU A 75 4.02 -29.56 -9.41
CA LEU A 75 3.46 -29.09 -10.68
C LEU A 75 4.50 -28.41 -11.57
N GLY A 76 5.79 -28.57 -11.29
CA GLY A 76 6.91 -28.09 -12.11
C GLY A 76 7.17 -26.58 -12.07
N ALA A 77 6.68 -25.87 -11.05
CA ALA A 77 7.19 -24.55 -10.72
C ALA A 77 8.50 -24.67 -9.92
N ARG A 78 9.30 -23.60 -9.88
CA ARG A 78 10.46 -23.47 -8.99
C ARG A 78 10.10 -22.49 -7.87
N VAL A 79 10.23 -22.88 -6.61
CA VAL A 79 9.91 -22.00 -5.48
C VAL A 79 11.18 -21.55 -4.78
N PHE A 80 11.35 -20.23 -4.68
CA PHE A 80 12.46 -19.63 -3.94
C PHE A 80 11.92 -18.91 -2.70
N ARG A 81 12.48 -19.22 -1.53
CA ARG A 81 12.14 -18.53 -0.29
C ARG A 81 13.14 -17.42 -0.01
N ALA A 82 12.65 -16.19 -0.04
CA ALA A 82 13.45 -15.02 0.25
C ALA A 82 13.18 -14.56 1.69
N ALA A 83 14.21 -14.59 2.52
CA ALA A 83 14.13 -14.05 3.88
C ALA A 83 14.01 -12.52 3.85
N THR A 84 14.74 -11.89 2.93
CA THR A 84 14.80 -10.44 2.77
C THR A 84 14.44 -9.99 1.35
N ALA A 85 14.15 -8.69 1.20
CA ALA A 85 14.04 -8.06 -0.11
C ALA A 85 15.29 -8.31 -0.98
N LEU A 86 16.50 -8.20 -0.41
CA LEU A 86 17.75 -8.38 -1.15
C LEU A 86 17.91 -9.80 -1.71
N ASP A 87 17.51 -10.84 -0.96
CA ASP A 87 17.57 -12.22 -1.43
C ASP A 87 16.69 -12.42 -2.68
N ALA A 88 15.47 -11.89 -2.64
CA ALA A 88 14.56 -11.93 -3.77
C ALA A 88 15.09 -11.13 -4.97
N LEU A 89 15.66 -9.94 -4.75
CA LEU A 89 16.26 -9.12 -5.80
C LEU A 89 17.45 -9.83 -6.47
N ALA A 90 18.34 -10.41 -5.69
CA ALA A 90 19.51 -11.14 -6.18
C ALA A 90 19.09 -12.36 -6.99
N TYR A 91 18.08 -13.11 -6.53
CA TYR A 91 17.51 -14.24 -7.27
C TYR A 91 16.96 -13.83 -8.63
N ILE A 92 16.12 -12.79 -8.67
CA ILE A 92 15.48 -12.33 -9.92
C ILE A 92 16.52 -11.78 -10.90
N ALA A 93 17.49 -11.00 -10.41
CA ALA A 93 18.57 -10.48 -11.25
C ALA A 93 19.47 -11.60 -11.80
N GLY A 94 19.75 -12.62 -10.99
CA GLY A 94 20.47 -13.83 -11.42
C GLY A 94 19.72 -14.56 -12.53
N LEU A 95 18.42 -14.78 -12.34
CA LEU A 95 17.56 -15.44 -13.33
C LEU A 95 17.50 -14.68 -14.66
N ALA A 96 17.37 -13.35 -14.60
CA ALA A 96 17.37 -12.49 -15.80
C ALA A 96 18.69 -12.59 -16.57
N ARG A 97 19.83 -12.66 -15.87
CA ARG A 97 21.17 -12.81 -16.49
C ARG A 97 21.38 -14.18 -17.09
N GLU A 98 20.99 -15.24 -16.38
CA GLU A 98 21.09 -16.63 -16.85
C GLU A 98 20.38 -16.80 -18.20
N HIS A 99 19.24 -16.14 -18.36
CA HIS A 99 18.43 -16.20 -19.58
C HIS A 99 18.78 -15.11 -20.61
N GLY A 100 19.78 -14.27 -20.36
CA GLY A 100 20.15 -13.17 -21.26
C GLY A 100 18.98 -12.21 -21.55
N VAL A 101 18.17 -11.89 -20.54
CA VAL A 101 16.96 -11.08 -20.70
C VAL A 101 17.30 -9.60 -20.83
N ASP A 102 16.98 -9.01 -21.98
CA ASP A 102 17.14 -7.58 -22.22
C ASP A 102 15.97 -6.72 -21.69
N LEU A 103 14.75 -7.28 -21.73
CA LEU A 103 13.52 -6.61 -21.35
C LEU A 103 12.68 -7.47 -20.41
N ILE A 104 12.33 -6.87 -19.27
CA ILE A 104 11.43 -7.40 -18.26
C ILE A 104 10.14 -6.60 -18.29
N VAL A 105 9.01 -7.28 -18.42
CA VAL A 105 7.68 -6.67 -18.24
C VAL A 105 7.15 -7.00 -16.86
N LYS A 106 6.65 -6.00 -16.16
CA LYS A 106 6.17 -6.13 -14.79
C LYS A 106 4.73 -5.66 -14.65
N SER A 107 3.88 -6.54 -14.14
CA SER A 107 2.55 -6.17 -13.66
C SER A 107 2.65 -5.63 -12.23
N LYS A 108 1.70 -4.76 -11.87
CA LYS A 108 1.68 -4.08 -10.59
C LYS A 108 1.75 -5.07 -9.41
N SER A 109 2.70 -4.84 -8.50
CA SER A 109 2.86 -5.64 -7.28
C SER A 109 3.40 -4.79 -6.14
N MET A 110 2.68 -4.73 -5.01
CA MET A 110 3.22 -4.03 -3.84
C MET A 110 4.49 -4.68 -3.29
N ALA A 111 4.69 -5.98 -3.51
CA ALA A 111 5.91 -6.67 -3.08
C ALA A 111 7.13 -6.24 -3.91
N SER A 112 6.96 -5.96 -5.21
CA SER A 112 8.05 -5.41 -6.02
C SER A 112 8.38 -3.96 -5.61
N GLU A 113 7.37 -3.16 -5.27
CA GLU A 113 7.57 -1.80 -4.79
C GLU A 113 8.27 -1.76 -3.42
N GLU A 114 7.89 -2.67 -2.51
CA GLU A 114 8.52 -2.87 -1.19
C GLU A 114 10.01 -3.18 -1.30
N MET A 115 10.41 -3.90 -2.36
CA MET A 115 11.80 -4.26 -2.63
C MET A 115 12.53 -3.24 -3.50
N HIS A 116 11.83 -2.22 -4.03
CA HIS A 116 12.37 -1.31 -5.05
C HIS A 116 12.95 -2.02 -6.28
N LEU A 117 12.25 -3.07 -6.76
CA LEU A 117 12.72 -3.97 -7.82
C LEU A 117 13.20 -3.25 -9.08
N ASN A 118 12.42 -2.29 -9.61
CA ASN A 118 12.76 -1.61 -10.87
C ASN A 118 14.07 -0.84 -10.75
N ARG A 119 14.27 -0.16 -9.61
CA ARG A 119 15.48 0.60 -9.33
C ARG A 119 16.68 -0.34 -9.28
N TYR A 120 16.57 -1.42 -8.51
CA TYR A 120 17.66 -2.38 -8.36
C TYR A 120 18.05 -3.01 -9.70
N LEU A 121 17.07 -3.50 -10.48
CA LEU A 121 17.33 -4.12 -11.78
C LEU A 121 17.89 -3.11 -12.80
N GLY A 122 17.39 -1.87 -12.79
CA GLY A 122 17.92 -0.78 -13.62
C GLY A 122 19.38 -0.42 -13.29
N GLU A 123 19.73 -0.37 -12.00
CA GLU A 123 21.13 -0.19 -11.55
C GLU A 123 22.04 -1.36 -11.98
N GLN A 124 21.47 -2.52 -12.31
CA GLN A 124 22.18 -3.68 -12.87
C GLN A 124 22.15 -3.73 -14.41
N GLY A 125 21.63 -2.71 -15.09
CA GLY A 125 21.57 -2.61 -16.55
C GLY A 125 20.40 -3.35 -17.21
N LEU A 126 19.41 -3.82 -16.45
CA LEU A 126 18.24 -4.50 -16.97
C LEU A 126 17.08 -3.51 -17.20
N ASN A 127 16.40 -3.62 -18.33
CA ASN A 127 15.26 -2.77 -18.64
C ASN A 127 13.97 -3.35 -18.05
N VAL A 128 13.31 -2.60 -17.17
CA VAL A 128 12.03 -2.99 -16.57
C VAL A 128 10.93 -2.04 -17.02
N ALA A 129 9.86 -2.59 -17.60
CA ALA A 129 8.69 -1.83 -18.00
C ALA A 129 7.47 -2.22 -17.17
N GLU A 130 6.88 -1.24 -16.47
CA GLU A 130 5.56 -1.39 -15.89
C GLU A 130 4.51 -1.59 -16.99
N THR A 131 3.56 -2.46 -16.71
CA THR A 131 2.51 -2.82 -17.65
C THR A 131 1.11 -2.45 -17.18
N ASP A 132 0.96 -2.07 -15.91
CA ASP A 132 -0.25 -1.43 -15.40
C ASP A 132 -0.27 0.01 -15.85
N LEU A 133 -1.40 0.49 -16.40
CA LEU A 133 -1.46 1.84 -16.95
C LEU A 133 -1.08 2.90 -15.91
N GLY A 134 -1.57 2.75 -14.69
CA GLY A 134 -1.28 3.67 -13.61
C GLY A 134 0.20 3.65 -13.23
N GLU A 135 0.78 2.46 -13.02
CA GLU A 135 2.22 2.35 -12.70
C GLU A 135 3.10 2.81 -13.86
N TRP A 136 2.70 2.59 -15.11
CA TRP A 136 3.42 3.06 -16.28
C TRP A 136 3.44 4.59 -16.37
N ILE A 137 2.31 5.26 -16.11
CA ILE A 137 2.25 6.72 -15.99
C ILE A 137 3.21 7.23 -14.90
N ILE A 138 3.23 6.56 -13.74
CA ILE A 138 4.15 6.90 -12.65
C ILE A 138 5.61 6.71 -13.08
N GLN A 139 5.95 5.59 -13.71
CA GLN A 139 7.29 5.33 -14.24
C GLN A 139 7.73 6.42 -15.23
N LEU A 140 6.89 6.80 -16.18
CA LEU A 140 7.20 7.84 -17.18
C LEU A 140 7.30 9.25 -16.61
N SER A 141 6.61 9.52 -15.51
CA SER A 141 6.64 10.81 -14.82
C SER A 141 7.80 10.95 -13.84
N GLY A 142 8.41 9.83 -13.42
CA GLY A 142 9.41 9.82 -12.35
C GLY A 142 8.84 10.15 -10.96
N GLN A 143 7.52 10.15 -10.82
CA GLN A 143 6.83 10.42 -9.55
C GLN A 143 6.71 9.16 -8.70
N ARG A 144 6.13 9.29 -7.51
CA ARG A 144 5.77 8.15 -6.66
C ARG A 144 4.27 7.85 -6.77
N PRO A 145 3.85 6.58 -6.64
CA PRO A 145 2.44 6.24 -6.53
C PRO A 145 1.78 6.97 -5.35
N SER A 146 0.57 7.51 -5.54
CA SER A 146 -0.19 8.09 -4.42
C SER A 146 -1.16 7.10 -3.77
N HIS A 147 -1.56 6.05 -4.48
CA HIS A 147 -2.56 5.10 -4.01
C HIS A 147 -2.20 3.66 -4.36
N MET A 148 -2.42 2.74 -3.43
CA MET A 148 -2.03 1.34 -3.61
C MET A 148 -2.88 0.55 -4.61
N VAL A 149 -4.04 1.05 -5.04
CA VAL A 149 -4.91 0.43 -6.08
C VAL A 149 -4.96 1.27 -7.35
N MET A 150 -4.70 2.59 -7.27
CA MET A 150 -4.88 3.55 -8.37
C MET A 150 -3.68 4.52 -8.37
N PRO A 151 -2.47 4.05 -8.69
CA PRO A 151 -1.21 4.72 -8.37
C PRO A 151 -1.12 6.17 -8.89
N ALA A 152 -1.71 6.45 -10.05
CA ALA A 152 -1.73 7.76 -10.70
C ALA A 152 -2.97 8.63 -10.37
N ILE A 153 -3.77 8.31 -9.35
CA ILE A 153 -5.04 9.03 -9.03
C ILE A 153 -4.87 10.54 -8.76
N HIS A 154 -3.66 10.99 -8.44
CA HIS A 154 -3.36 12.40 -8.19
C HIS A 154 -3.13 13.22 -9.47
N LEU A 155 -2.96 12.56 -10.62
CA LEU A 155 -2.68 13.22 -11.90
C LEU A 155 -3.97 13.47 -12.67
N THR A 156 -4.06 14.64 -13.30
CA THR A 156 -5.17 14.95 -14.22
C THR A 156 -4.93 14.34 -15.61
N ARG A 157 -5.99 14.20 -16.39
CA ARG A 157 -5.89 13.72 -17.78
C ARG A 157 -5.00 14.61 -18.66
N GLU A 158 -4.96 15.92 -18.39
CA GLU A 158 -4.09 16.88 -19.08
C GLU A 158 -2.61 16.63 -18.76
N GLU A 159 -2.28 16.35 -17.50
CA GLU A 159 -0.93 15.98 -17.09
C GLU A 159 -0.49 14.64 -17.71
N VAL A 160 -1.38 13.65 -17.75
CA VAL A 160 -1.13 12.36 -18.39
C VAL A 160 -0.89 12.53 -19.89
N ALA A 161 -1.69 13.32 -20.59
CA ALA A 161 -1.50 13.61 -22.01
C ALA A 161 -0.15 14.28 -22.29
N ALA A 162 0.30 15.19 -21.42
CA ALA A 162 1.62 15.80 -21.52
C ALA A 162 2.76 14.79 -21.30
N ILE A 163 2.59 13.84 -20.35
CA ILE A 163 3.55 12.74 -20.13
C ILE A 163 3.65 11.85 -21.37
N PHE A 164 2.52 11.43 -21.94
CA PHE A 164 2.49 10.60 -23.14
C PHE A 164 3.02 11.33 -24.38
N SER A 165 2.77 12.64 -24.48
CA SER A 165 3.31 13.43 -25.58
C SER A 165 4.83 13.49 -25.55
N ARG A 166 5.42 13.63 -24.36
CA ARG A 166 6.88 13.61 -24.16
C ARG A 166 7.48 12.24 -24.49
N GLU A 167 6.84 11.16 -24.02
CA GLU A 167 7.34 9.79 -24.25
C GLU A 167 7.31 9.41 -25.73
N THR A 168 6.27 9.82 -26.45
CA THR A 168 6.06 9.41 -27.85
C THR A 168 6.63 10.39 -28.88
N GLY A 169 7.04 11.59 -28.44
CA GLY A 169 7.49 12.67 -29.32
C GLY A 169 6.39 13.25 -30.22
N ARG A 170 5.11 12.98 -29.94
CA ARG A 170 3.96 13.47 -30.71
C ARG A 170 2.94 14.13 -29.78
N THR A 171 2.16 15.08 -30.29
CA THR A 171 1.05 15.66 -29.52
C THR A 171 -0.02 14.61 -29.26
N VAL A 172 -0.33 14.38 -27.98
CA VAL A 172 -1.42 13.55 -27.49
C VAL A 172 -2.45 14.45 -26.83
N HIS A 173 -3.72 14.33 -27.22
CA HIS A 173 -4.78 15.14 -26.62
C HIS A 173 -5.24 14.54 -25.28
N PRO A 174 -5.79 15.36 -24.36
CA PRO A 174 -6.35 14.89 -23.09
C PRO A 174 -7.70 14.18 -23.27
N ASP A 175 -7.77 13.26 -24.24
CA ASP A 175 -8.88 12.37 -24.51
C ASP A 175 -8.57 10.97 -23.96
N ILE A 176 -9.44 10.47 -23.08
CA ILE A 176 -9.19 9.21 -22.37
C ILE A 176 -9.12 8.01 -23.35
N PRO A 177 -10.08 7.82 -24.27
CA PRO A 177 -9.99 6.78 -25.31
C PRO A 177 -8.68 6.81 -26.11
N GLU A 178 -8.26 7.98 -26.61
CA GLU A 178 -7.01 8.14 -27.35
C GLU A 178 -5.79 7.72 -26.51
N MET A 179 -5.70 8.22 -25.28
CA MET A 179 -4.59 7.91 -24.37
C MET A 179 -4.52 6.43 -24.01
N VAL A 180 -5.66 5.78 -23.79
CA VAL A 180 -5.71 4.34 -23.48
C VAL A 180 -5.29 3.50 -24.69
N GLU A 181 -5.74 3.86 -25.90
CA GLU A 181 -5.34 3.14 -27.12
C GLU A 181 -3.85 3.32 -27.42
N LEU A 182 -3.31 4.52 -27.17
CA LEU A 182 -1.88 4.78 -27.25
C LEU A 182 -1.10 3.87 -26.29
N ALA A 183 -1.46 3.89 -25.01
CA ALA A 183 -0.81 3.06 -23.98
C ALA A 183 -0.86 1.58 -24.36
N ARG A 184 -2.02 1.11 -24.84
CA ARG A 184 -2.20 -0.26 -25.31
C ARG A 184 -1.23 -0.60 -26.44
N ARG A 185 -1.08 0.26 -27.45
CA ARG A 185 -0.16 0.05 -28.57
C ARG A 185 1.29 -0.02 -28.12
N GLU A 186 1.72 0.90 -27.27
CA GLU A 186 3.11 0.94 -26.77
C GLU A 186 3.43 -0.27 -25.88
N LEU A 187 2.54 -0.62 -24.95
CA LEU A 187 2.72 -1.77 -24.06
C LEU A 187 2.67 -3.11 -24.82
N ARG A 188 1.82 -3.25 -25.85
CA ARG A 188 1.71 -4.46 -26.68
C ARG A 188 3.08 -4.92 -27.22
N ARG A 189 3.88 -3.97 -27.70
CA ARG A 189 5.23 -4.24 -28.23
C ARG A 189 6.15 -4.76 -27.13
N LYS A 190 6.10 -4.15 -25.93
CA LYS A 190 6.91 -4.56 -24.78
C LYS A 190 6.56 -5.96 -24.31
N PHE A 191 5.28 -6.32 -24.24
CA PHE A 191 4.87 -7.68 -23.86
C PHE A 191 5.42 -8.75 -24.81
N LEU A 192 5.40 -8.49 -26.12
CA LEU A 192 5.86 -9.43 -27.15
C LEU A 192 7.38 -9.55 -27.20
N ALA A 193 8.11 -8.50 -26.83
CA ALA A 193 9.58 -8.47 -26.85
C ALA A 193 10.23 -8.94 -25.55
N ALA A 194 9.46 -9.11 -24.47
CA ALA A 194 10.02 -9.40 -23.16
C ALA A 194 10.43 -10.86 -22.98
N GLY A 195 11.64 -11.09 -22.48
CA GLY A 195 12.15 -12.41 -22.12
C GLY A 195 11.67 -12.89 -20.74
N LEU A 196 11.28 -11.96 -19.85
CA LEU A 196 10.82 -12.28 -18.50
C LEU A 196 9.62 -11.42 -18.09
N GLY A 197 8.61 -12.08 -17.52
CA GLY A 197 7.44 -11.46 -16.93
C GLY A 197 7.50 -11.52 -15.40
N VAL A 198 7.26 -10.40 -14.72
CA VAL A 198 7.15 -10.34 -13.26
C VAL A 198 5.72 -10.00 -12.86
N SER A 199 5.13 -10.80 -11.97
CA SER A 199 3.82 -10.50 -11.39
C SER A 199 3.81 -10.56 -9.87
N GLY A 200 2.78 -9.93 -9.30
CA GLY A 200 2.36 -10.21 -7.93
C GLY A 200 1.28 -11.29 -7.89
N ALA A 201 0.79 -11.54 -6.68
CA ALA A 201 -0.46 -12.27 -6.44
C ALA A 201 -1.25 -11.58 -5.33
N ASN A 202 -2.57 -11.75 -5.32
CA ASN A 202 -3.45 -11.33 -4.22
C ASN A 202 -3.58 -12.43 -3.17
N VAL A 203 -3.60 -13.70 -3.60
CA VAL A 203 -3.67 -14.89 -2.74
C VAL A 203 -2.75 -15.98 -3.31
N ALA A 204 -2.13 -16.77 -2.43
CA ALA A 204 -1.44 -18.01 -2.79
C ALA A 204 -2.04 -19.17 -2.00
N VAL A 205 -2.49 -20.22 -2.68
CA VAL A 205 -3.24 -21.33 -2.11
C VAL A 205 -2.31 -22.49 -1.81
N ALA A 206 -2.12 -22.80 -0.52
CA ALA A 206 -1.15 -23.78 -0.07
C ALA A 206 -1.48 -25.22 -0.49
N GLU A 207 -2.77 -25.59 -0.55
CA GLU A 207 -3.15 -26.96 -0.94
C GLU A 207 -2.88 -27.32 -2.41
N THR A 208 -2.89 -26.35 -3.31
CA THR A 208 -2.80 -26.58 -4.77
C THR A 208 -1.57 -25.95 -5.43
N GLY A 209 -0.79 -25.14 -4.70
CA GLY A 209 0.29 -24.34 -5.29
C GLY A 209 -0.22 -23.25 -6.24
N THR A 210 -1.51 -22.89 -6.16
CA THR A 210 -2.14 -21.92 -7.06
C THR A 210 -1.86 -20.49 -6.60
N VAL A 211 -1.50 -19.60 -7.52
CA VAL A 211 -1.48 -18.15 -7.27
C VAL A 211 -2.68 -17.47 -7.93
N VAL A 212 -3.33 -16.57 -7.20
CA VAL A 212 -4.54 -15.86 -7.65
C VAL A 212 -4.23 -14.38 -7.75
N MET A 213 -4.52 -13.81 -8.91
CA MET A 213 -4.35 -12.39 -9.22
C MET A 213 -5.68 -11.80 -9.70
N VAL A 214 -5.99 -10.60 -9.22
CA VAL A 214 -7.17 -9.84 -9.69
C VAL A 214 -6.72 -8.55 -10.35
N THR A 215 -7.23 -8.28 -11.55
CA THR A 215 -6.89 -7.07 -12.33
C THR A 215 -8.13 -6.52 -13.03
N ASN A 216 -8.14 -5.21 -13.28
CA ASN A 216 -9.13 -4.57 -14.14
C ASN A 216 -8.64 -4.36 -15.58
N GLU A 217 -7.37 -4.70 -15.82
CA GLU A 217 -6.69 -4.61 -17.10
C GLU A 217 -6.19 -6.00 -17.53
N GLY A 218 -6.07 -6.21 -18.84
CA GLY A 218 -5.55 -7.47 -19.41
C GLY A 218 -4.03 -7.62 -19.31
N ASN A 219 -3.33 -6.60 -18.84
CA ASN A 219 -1.88 -6.54 -18.70
C ASN A 219 -1.29 -7.66 -17.84
N GLY A 220 -1.97 -8.03 -16.74
CA GLY A 220 -1.55 -9.11 -15.85
C GLY A 220 -1.44 -10.42 -16.62
N ARG A 221 -2.48 -10.78 -17.38
CA ARG A 221 -2.47 -12.01 -18.19
C ARG A 221 -1.38 -12.01 -19.25
N LEU A 222 -1.17 -10.88 -19.93
CA LEU A 222 -0.11 -10.75 -20.93
C LEU A 222 1.28 -10.91 -20.30
N THR A 223 1.51 -10.30 -19.13
CA THR A 223 2.75 -10.41 -18.35
C THR A 223 3.01 -11.84 -17.88
N THR A 224 1.98 -12.55 -17.44
CA THR A 224 2.13 -13.90 -16.89
C THR A 224 2.10 -14.99 -17.95
N SER A 225 1.66 -14.71 -19.17
CA SER A 225 1.52 -15.74 -20.22
C SER A 225 2.55 -15.61 -21.33
N LEU A 226 2.82 -14.41 -21.85
CA LEU A 226 3.66 -14.25 -23.05
C LEU A 226 5.16 -14.51 -22.81
N PRO A 227 5.80 -13.95 -21.76
CA PRO A 227 7.23 -14.18 -21.57
C PRO A 227 7.54 -15.66 -21.24
N PRO A 228 8.63 -16.22 -21.80
CA PRO A 228 9.03 -17.62 -21.60
C PRO A 228 9.51 -17.90 -20.17
N VAL A 229 9.93 -16.87 -19.43
CA VAL A 229 10.21 -16.94 -17.99
C VAL A 229 9.18 -16.09 -17.24
N HIS A 230 8.50 -16.67 -16.26
CA HIS A 230 7.55 -15.98 -15.40
C HIS A 230 7.98 -16.07 -13.94
N VAL A 231 8.14 -14.92 -13.30
CA VAL A 231 8.38 -14.80 -11.86
C VAL A 231 7.13 -14.24 -11.16
N VAL A 232 6.63 -14.94 -10.15
CA VAL A 232 5.61 -14.44 -9.23
C VAL A 232 6.26 -14.06 -7.91
N ILE A 233 6.06 -12.84 -7.44
CA ILE A 233 6.50 -12.38 -6.12
C ILE A 233 5.28 -12.33 -5.20
N VAL A 234 5.28 -13.13 -4.14
CA VAL A 234 4.18 -13.20 -3.19
C VAL A 234 4.71 -13.22 -1.76
N GLY A 235 4.18 -12.33 -0.93
CA GLY A 235 4.52 -12.31 0.48
C GLY A 235 3.85 -13.46 1.23
N LEU A 236 4.51 -13.97 2.28
CA LEU A 236 3.99 -15.05 3.12
C LEU A 236 2.60 -14.75 3.70
N GLU A 237 2.28 -13.47 3.94
CA GLU A 237 1.00 -13.04 4.49
C GLU A 237 -0.16 -13.25 3.51
N LYS A 238 0.12 -13.53 2.24
CA LYS A 238 -0.90 -13.79 1.22
C LYS A 238 -1.26 -15.28 1.07
N LEU A 239 -0.56 -16.17 1.77
CA LEU A 239 -0.91 -17.58 1.80
C LEU A 239 -2.29 -17.79 2.44
N VAL A 240 -3.03 -18.76 1.91
CA VAL A 240 -4.25 -19.31 2.50
C VAL A 240 -4.20 -20.84 2.43
N PRO A 241 -4.84 -21.56 3.37
CA PRO A 241 -4.79 -23.02 3.39
C PRO A 241 -5.44 -23.68 2.18
N ARG A 242 -6.66 -23.26 1.80
CA ARG A 242 -7.50 -23.95 0.82
C ARG A 242 -7.94 -23.03 -0.31
N LEU A 243 -8.24 -23.59 -1.47
CA LEU A 243 -8.80 -22.88 -2.62
C LEU A 243 -10.17 -22.28 -2.28
N ALA A 244 -10.97 -22.97 -1.45
CA ALA A 244 -12.24 -22.45 -0.95
C ALA A 244 -12.09 -21.12 -0.19
N ASP A 245 -10.95 -20.88 0.45
CA ASP A 245 -10.69 -19.66 1.21
C ASP A 245 -10.49 -18.42 0.29
N VAL A 246 -10.37 -18.63 -1.03
CA VAL A 246 -10.24 -17.55 -2.03
C VAL A 246 -11.59 -16.83 -2.25
N ALA A 247 -12.71 -17.55 -2.24
CA ALA A 247 -14.03 -17.01 -2.54
C ALA A 247 -14.42 -15.81 -1.64
N PRO A 248 -14.37 -15.89 -0.29
CA PRO A 248 -14.71 -14.75 0.56
C PRO A 248 -13.75 -13.57 0.39
N ILE A 249 -12.47 -13.83 0.09
CA ILE A 249 -11.49 -12.76 -0.23
C ILE A 249 -11.87 -12.05 -1.53
N LEU A 250 -12.25 -12.79 -2.58
CA LEU A 250 -12.71 -12.24 -3.85
C LEU A 250 -14.06 -11.53 -3.73
N GLU A 251 -14.92 -11.95 -2.79
CA GLU A 251 -16.17 -11.26 -2.52
C GLU A 251 -15.93 -9.89 -1.87
N VAL A 252 -15.05 -9.82 -0.87
CA VAL A 252 -14.84 -8.58 -0.11
C VAL A 252 -13.91 -7.59 -0.79
N LEU A 253 -12.87 -8.05 -1.49
CA LEU A 253 -11.75 -7.20 -1.96
C LEU A 253 -12.20 -6.18 -3.02
N PRO A 254 -12.80 -6.56 -4.16
CA PRO A 254 -13.21 -5.60 -5.21
C PRO A 254 -14.30 -4.64 -4.71
N ARG A 255 -15.26 -5.14 -3.92
CA ARG A 255 -16.32 -4.31 -3.32
C ARG A 255 -15.74 -3.27 -2.39
N SER A 256 -14.73 -3.65 -1.62
CA SER A 256 -14.05 -2.74 -0.70
C SER A 256 -13.05 -1.83 -1.41
N ALA A 257 -12.46 -2.22 -2.54
CA ALA A 257 -11.42 -1.42 -3.19
C ALA A 257 -11.99 -0.37 -4.13
N THR A 258 -12.87 -0.79 -5.03
CA THR A 258 -13.35 0.01 -6.17
C THR A 258 -14.88 0.02 -6.25
N ALA A 259 -15.57 -0.49 -5.22
CA ALA A 259 -17.02 -0.66 -5.20
C ALA A 259 -17.56 -1.50 -6.38
N GLN A 260 -16.76 -2.47 -6.85
CA GLN A 260 -17.13 -3.38 -7.92
C GLN A 260 -17.61 -4.73 -7.36
N PRO A 261 -18.61 -5.40 -7.97
CA PRO A 261 -19.01 -6.74 -7.56
C PRO A 261 -17.86 -7.76 -7.71
N ILE A 262 -17.06 -7.59 -8.76
CA ILE A 262 -15.85 -8.37 -9.08
C ILE A 262 -14.98 -7.54 -10.04
N THR A 263 -13.69 -7.83 -10.12
CA THR A 263 -12.79 -7.22 -11.10
C THR A 263 -13.00 -7.78 -12.51
N SER A 264 -12.54 -7.07 -13.54
CA SER A 264 -12.63 -7.54 -14.94
C SER A 264 -11.98 -8.91 -15.17
N TYR A 265 -10.90 -9.20 -14.44
CA TYR A 265 -10.19 -10.47 -14.51
C TYR A 265 -9.90 -11.04 -13.12
N VAL A 266 -10.09 -12.34 -12.99
CA VAL A 266 -9.57 -13.17 -11.90
C VAL A 266 -8.74 -14.27 -12.56
N THR A 267 -7.42 -14.19 -12.41
CA THR A 267 -6.48 -15.14 -13.00
C THR A 267 -5.97 -16.08 -11.91
N MET A 268 -6.17 -17.39 -12.10
CA MET A 268 -5.61 -18.44 -11.25
C MET A 268 -4.54 -19.19 -12.04
N ILE A 269 -3.30 -19.21 -11.55
CA ILE A 269 -2.17 -19.87 -12.19
C ILE A 269 -1.78 -21.06 -11.32
N THR A 270 -1.83 -22.26 -11.91
CA THR A 270 -1.52 -23.53 -11.25
C THR A 270 -0.55 -24.29 -12.14
N GLY A 271 0.73 -24.22 -11.81
CA GLY A 271 1.81 -24.71 -12.67
C GLY A 271 2.07 -23.82 -13.89
N PRO A 272 3.19 -24.08 -14.60
CA PRO A 272 3.53 -23.36 -15.82
C PRO A 272 2.66 -23.79 -17.01
N VAL A 273 2.51 -22.88 -17.98
CA VAL A 273 1.80 -23.09 -19.25
C VAL A 273 2.77 -22.95 -20.43
N GLY A 274 2.34 -23.31 -21.65
CA GLY A 274 3.11 -23.04 -22.85
C GLY A 274 3.18 -21.54 -23.19
N ALA A 275 4.19 -21.14 -23.96
CA ALA A 275 4.38 -19.77 -24.45
C ALA A 275 5.15 -19.77 -25.78
N GLU A 276 4.97 -18.73 -26.60
CA GLU A 276 5.84 -18.45 -27.74
C GLU A 276 6.74 -17.27 -27.36
N GLY A 277 8.05 -17.48 -27.37
CA GLY A 277 9.01 -16.49 -26.93
C GLY A 277 9.21 -15.36 -27.94
N PRO A 278 9.87 -14.26 -27.52
CA PRO A 278 10.19 -13.13 -28.41
C PRO A 278 11.09 -13.51 -29.59
N ASP A 279 11.81 -14.64 -29.47
CA ASP A 279 12.67 -15.22 -30.50
C ASP A 279 11.90 -16.12 -31.49
N GLY A 280 10.57 -16.21 -31.36
CA GLY A 280 9.71 -17.08 -32.17
C GLY A 280 9.84 -18.56 -31.84
N ARG A 281 10.53 -18.92 -30.75
CA ARG A 281 10.60 -20.30 -30.27
C ARG A 281 9.33 -20.66 -29.53
N ASP A 282 8.85 -21.88 -29.76
CA ASP A 282 7.79 -22.47 -28.97
C ASP A 282 8.37 -23.03 -27.67
N TYR A 283 7.74 -22.68 -26.54
CA TYR A 283 8.04 -23.18 -25.21
C TYR A 283 6.83 -24.01 -24.78
N PRO A 284 6.78 -25.33 -25.05
CA PRO A 284 5.66 -26.18 -24.69
C PRO A 284 5.29 -26.10 -23.21
N ARG A 285 6.31 -25.81 -22.37
CA ARG A 285 6.18 -25.47 -20.97
C ARG A 285 7.20 -24.39 -20.63
N LYS A 286 6.72 -23.23 -20.23
CA LYS A 286 7.57 -22.10 -19.86
C LYS A 286 8.10 -22.23 -18.44
N GLU A 287 9.11 -21.46 -18.06
CA GLU A 287 9.62 -21.47 -16.69
C GLU A 287 8.71 -20.65 -15.77
N LEU A 288 8.30 -21.24 -14.64
CA LEU A 288 7.53 -20.56 -13.60
C LEU A 288 8.33 -20.58 -12.30
N HIS A 289 8.72 -19.40 -11.85
CA HIS A 289 9.41 -19.16 -10.59
C HIS A 289 8.47 -18.45 -9.61
N ILE A 290 8.40 -18.91 -8.38
CA ILE A 290 7.58 -18.29 -7.33
C ILE A 290 8.49 -17.91 -6.17
N VAL A 291 8.60 -16.61 -5.92
CA VAL A 291 9.36 -16.05 -4.81
C VAL A 291 8.40 -15.85 -3.63
N LEU A 292 8.54 -16.69 -2.60
CA LEU A 292 7.88 -16.52 -1.32
C LEU A 292 8.71 -15.54 -0.47
N LEU A 293 8.19 -14.34 -0.26
CA LEU A 293 8.88 -13.25 0.43
C LEU A 293 8.45 -13.16 1.89
N ASP A 294 9.39 -13.31 2.82
CA ASP A 294 9.18 -12.99 4.24
C ASP A 294 9.30 -11.49 4.47
N ASN A 295 10.52 -10.93 4.35
CA ASN A 295 10.80 -9.50 4.50
C ASN A 295 10.12 -8.85 5.73
N GLY A 296 10.18 -9.53 6.88
CA GLY A 296 9.65 -9.05 8.16
C GLY A 296 8.21 -9.52 8.49
N ARG A 297 7.57 -10.34 7.65
CA ARG A 297 6.24 -10.91 7.90
C ARG A 297 6.26 -11.89 9.07
N THR A 298 7.26 -12.76 9.17
CA THR A 298 7.42 -13.68 10.32
C THR A 298 7.63 -12.90 11.62
N ARG A 299 8.41 -11.81 11.58
CA ARG A 299 8.59 -10.90 12.73
C ARG A 299 7.29 -10.21 13.13
N MET A 300 6.48 -9.77 12.17
CA MET A 300 5.16 -9.21 12.44
C MET A 300 4.21 -10.25 13.03
N ALA A 301 4.24 -11.49 12.54
CA ALA A 301 3.38 -12.58 13.03
C ALA A 301 3.68 -12.97 14.48
N ALA A 302 4.95 -12.91 14.88
CA ALA A 302 5.39 -13.14 16.25
C ALA A 302 4.97 -12.01 17.22
N ASP A 303 4.63 -10.82 16.71
CA ASP A 303 4.19 -9.70 17.54
C ASP A 303 2.72 -9.85 17.94
N PRO A 304 2.39 -9.91 19.24
CA PRO A 304 1.03 -10.18 19.70
C PRO A 304 0.02 -9.10 19.29
N VAL A 305 0.48 -7.87 19.06
CA VAL A 305 -0.36 -6.74 18.66
C VAL A 305 -0.36 -6.59 17.14
N PHE A 306 0.83 -6.51 16.53
CA PHE A 306 0.94 -6.18 15.10
C PHE A 306 0.62 -7.32 14.14
N ARG A 307 0.59 -8.58 14.59
CA ARG A 307 0.16 -9.73 13.76
C ARG A 307 -1.23 -9.56 13.16
N GLU A 308 -2.09 -8.76 13.78
CA GLU A 308 -3.41 -8.44 13.26
C GLU A 308 -3.35 -7.78 11.87
N ALA A 309 -2.31 -6.98 11.59
CA ALA A 309 -2.13 -6.32 10.30
C ALA A 309 -1.92 -7.31 9.13
N LEU A 310 -1.47 -8.54 9.40
CA LEU A 310 -1.31 -9.60 8.40
C LEU A 310 -2.66 -10.10 7.84
N ARG A 311 -3.78 -9.70 8.46
CA ARG A 311 -5.13 -9.97 7.93
C ARG A 311 -5.45 -9.15 6.67
N CYS A 312 -4.66 -8.13 6.37
CA CYS A 312 -4.99 -7.14 5.35
C CYS A 312 -5.06 -7.76 3.94
N VAL A 313 -6.23 -7.66 3.30
CA VAL A 313 -6.47 -8.07 1.91
C VAL A 313 -6.07 -7.01 0.87
N ARG A 314 -5.40 -5.94 1.29
CA ARG A 314 -4.88 -4.87 0.43
C ARG A 314 -5.94 -4.13 -0.41
N CYS A 315 -7.16 -4.01 0.10
CA CYS A 315 -8.27 -3.35 -0.59
C CYS A 315 -8.25 -1.81 -0.53
N ALA A 316 -7.38 -1.17 0.25
CA ALA A 316 -7.33 0.28 0.43
C ALA A 316 -8.61 0.96 1.00
N ALA A 317 -9.62 0.21 1.46
CA ALA A 317 -10.84 0.83 2.01
C ALA A 317 -10.55 1.82 3.15
N CYS A 318 -9.61 1.47 4.04
CA CYS A 318 -9.15 2.33 5.13
C CYS A 318 -8.50 3.64 4.65
N LEU A 319 -7.88 3.62 3.47
CA LEU A 319 -7.22 4.76 2.85
C LEU A 319 -8.26 5.70 2.22
N ASN A 320 -9.23 5.13 1.50
CA ASN A 320 -10.27 5.88 0.77
C ASN A 320 -11.14 6.74 1.70
N VAL A 321 -11.41 6.25 2.93
CA VAL A 321 -12.18 6.99 3.94
C VAL A 321 -11.34 7.90 4.84
N CYS A 322 -10.02 7.95 4.63
CA CYS A 322 -9.11 8.68 5.51
C CYS A 322 -9.09 10.17 5.18
N PRO A 323 -9.54 11.07 6.08
CA PRO A 323 -9.57 12.50 5.81
C PRO A 323 -8.17 13.10 5.67
N VAL A 324 -7.16 12.53 6.35
CA VAL A 324 -5.78 13.00 6.25
C VAL A 324 -5.22 12.69 4.87
N TYR A 325 -5.40 11.46 4.39
CA TYR A 325 -4.93 11.06 3.06
C TYR A 325 -5.56 11.91 1.97
N GLN A 326 -6.85 12.24 2.08
CA GLN A 326 -7.51 13.14 1.11
C GLN A 326 -6.89 14.53 1.05
N GLN A 327 -6.22 14.98 2.11
CA GLN A 327 -5.60 16.31 2.18
C GLN A 327 -4.11 16.31 1.82
N VAL A 328 -3.38 15.23 2.11
CA VAL A 328 -1.91 15.19 1.93
C VAL A 328 -1.40 14.08 1.00
N GLY A 329 -2.30 13.24 0.48
CA GLY A 329 -1.97 12.15 -0.43
C GLY A 329 -0.86 11.23 0.08
N ALA A 330 0.09 10.94 -0.82
CA ALA A 330 1.21 10.02 -0.59
C ALA A 330 2.11 10.41 0.60
N LEU A 331 2.08 11.66 1.05
CA LEU A 331 2.86 12.10 2.21
C LEU A 331 2.51 11.29 3.46
N PHE A 332 1.24 10.86 3.59
CA PHE A 332 0.83 9.94 4.63
C PHE A 332 1.19 8.51 4.25
N GLY A 333 2.48 8.21 4.15
CA GLY A 333 2.94 6.91 3.68
C GLY A 333 4.42 6.86 3.33
N ASP A 334 4.81 5.68 2.86
CA ASP A 334 6.03 5.42 2.12
C ASP A 334 5.67 4.54 0.90
N VAL A 335 6.21 3.33 0.75
CA VAL A 335 5.73 2.36 -0.27
C VAL A 335 4.24 2.09 -0.10
N TYR A 336 3.80 1.94 1.15
CA TYR A 336 2.40 1.79 1.51
C TYR A 336 1.86 3.10 2.08
N THR A 337 0.65 3.48 1.67
CA THR A 337 0.01 4.73 2.09
C THR A 337 -1.08 4.51 3.16
N GLY A 338 -1.39 5.58 3.88
CA GLY A 338 -2.34 5.63 4.99
C GLY A 338 -1.81 5.04 6.30
N GLY A 339 -2.73 4.90 7.26
CA GLY A 339 -2.41 4.32 8.56
C GLY A 339 -1.90 2.87 8.46
N ILE A 340 -2.48 2.06 7.56
CA ILE A 340 -1.99 0.69 7.34
C ILE A 340 -0.58 0.74 6.78
N GLY A 341 -0.28 1.72 5.92
CA GLY A 341 1.07 1.94 5.43
C GLY A 341 2.07 2.21 6.53
N ALA A 342 1.75 3.08 7.49
CA ALA A 342 2.62 3.33 8.65
C ALA A 342 2.94 2.05 9.43
N VAL A 343 1.95 1.18 9.64
CA VAL A 343 2.16 -0.11 10.33
C VAL A 343 3.06 -1.04 9.52
N LEU A 344 2.79 -1.19 8.22
CA LEU A 344 3.55 -2.09 7.36
C LEU A 344 5.00 -1.62 7.14
N THR A 345 5.19 -0.32 6.92
CA THR A 345 6.51 0.31 6.81
C THR A 345 7.35 0.02 8.05
N ALA A 346 6.76 -0.04 9.25
CA ALA A 346 7.49 -0.36 10.49
C ALA A 346 8.12 -1.77 10.51
N PHE A 347 7.59 -2.68 9.70
CA PHE A 347 8.02 -4.07 9.67
C PHE A 347 8.76 -4.46 8.39
N PHE A 348 8.34 -3.93 7.24
CA PHE A 348 8.80 -4.39 5.93
C PHE A 348 9.89 -3.50 5.31
N THR A 349 9.95 -2.22 5.69
CA THR A 349 10.89 -1.27 5.06
C THR A 349 11.67 -0.46 6.10
N ASP A 350 11.08 0.59 6.65
CA ASP A 350 11.79 1.57 7.48
C ASP A 350 11.03 1.91 8.78
N PRO A 351 11.43 1.33 9.94
CA PRO A 351 10.86 1.63 11.25
C PRO A 351 10.96 3.11 11.66
N GLN A 352 11.99 3.84 11.23
CA GLN A 352 12.15 5.25 11.57
C GLN A 352 11.14 6.09 10.79
N ARG A 353 11.02 5.84 9.48
CA ARG A 353 10.00 6.46 8.63
C ARG A 353 8.59 6.21 9.17
N ALA A 354 8.29 4.99 9.59
CA ALA A 354 7.01 4.64 10.22
C ALA A 354 6.70 5.50 11.46
N GLY A 355 7.69 5.71 12.33
CA GLY A 355 7.58 6.57 13.52
C GLY A 355 7.30 8.05 13.20
N GLU A 356 7.70 8.52 12.02
CA GLU A 356 7.42 9.87 11.53
C GLU A 356 6.01 9.98 10.96
N ILE A 357 5.65 9.13 10.00
CA ILE A 357 4.38 9.21 9.25
C ILE A 357 3.16 8.87 10.11
N GLN A 358 3.30 8.05 11.16
CA GLN A 358 2.20 7.77 12.09
C GLN A 358 1.65 9.05 12.76
N ASN A 359 2.47 10.11 12.89
CA ASN A 359 2.06 11.36 13.52
C ASN A 359 1.01 12.12 12.69
N LEU A 360 0.80 11.75 11.43
CA LEU A 360 -0.21 12.34 10.57
C LEU A 360 -1.62 11.79 10.88
N CYS A 361 -1.73 10.59 11.46
CA CYS A 361 -3.02 9.99 11.78
C CYS A 361 -3.80 10.81 12.82
N LEU A 362 -5.05 11.16 12.52
CA LEU A 362 -5.95 11.85 13.47
C LEU A 362 -6.60 10.91 14.49
N ASP A 363 -6.41 9.60 14.34
CA ASP A 363 -7.04 8.58 15.20
C ASP A 363 -8.58 8.64 15.21
N CYS A 364 -9.19 8.95 14.06
CA CYS A 364 -10.64 9.20 13.94
C CYS A 364 -11.52 7.94 13.90
N GLY A 365 -10.94 6.74 13.84
CA GLY A 365 -11.70 5.48 13.90
C GLY A 365 -12.33 4.96 12.59
N ARG A 366 -12.56 5.81 11.58
CA ARG A 366 -13.25 5.41 10.32
C ARG A 366 -12.66 4.17 9.63
N CYS A 367 -11.34 4.04 9.62
CA CYS A 367 -10.66 2.89 9.00
C CYS A 367 -11.01 1.55 9.65
N ARG A 368 -11.33 1.52 10.94
CA ARG A 368 -11.77 0.31 11.67
C ARG A 368 -13.17 -0.13 11.26
N GLU A 369 -14.06 0.83 11.00
CA GLU A 369 -15.46 0.55 10.61
C GLU A 369 -15.54 -0.10 9.23
N VAL A 370 -14.71 0.37 8.28
CA VAL A 370 -14.74 -0.11 6.88
C VAL A 370 -13.78 -1.27 6.59
N CYS A 371 -12.99 -1.73 7.57
CA CYS A 371 -11.97 -2.75 7.33
C CYS A 371 -12.60 -4.09 6.93
N SER A 372 -12.20 -4.59 5.75
CA SER A 372 -12.65 -5.87 5.19
C SER A 372 -12.21 -7.12 5.96
N ALA A 373 -11.29 -6.98 6.92
CA ALA A 373 -10.66 -8.10 7.61
C ALA A 373 -10.53 -7.89 9.13
N GLY A 374 -11.34 -6.99 9.70
CA GLY A 374 -11.40 -6.87 11.17
C GLY A 374 -10.32 -6.02 11.83
N ILE A 375 -9.40 -5.40 11.09
CA ILE A 375 -8.21 -4.75 11.66
C ILE A 375 -8.56 -3.48 12.46
N ASP A 376 -8.21 -3.42 13.75
CA ASP A 376 -8.23 -2.21 14.58
C ASP A 376 -7.01 -1.32 14.31
N LEU A 377 -7.00 -0.72 13.12
CA LEU A 377 -5.90 0.13 12.68
C LEU A 377 -5.61 1.34 13.61
N PRO A 378 -6.61 2.04 14.17
CA PRO A 378 -6.40 3.05 15.21
C PRO A 378 -5.57 2.52 16.39
N GLY A 379 -5.94 1.35 16.93
CA GLY A 379 -5.21 0.69 18.02
C GLY A 379 -3.76 0.38 17.65
N LEU A 380 -3.52 -0.14 16.43
CA LEU A 380 -2.16 -0.43 15.94
C LEU A 380 -1.31 0.85 15.81
N ILE A 381 -1.90 1.97 15.36
CA ILE A 381 -1.20 3.25 15.30
C ILE A 381 -0.85 3.78 16.69
N GLN A 382 -1.76 3.65 17.66
CA GLN A 382 -1.50 4.04 19.04
C GLN A 382 -0.39 3.20 19.67
N GLU A 383 -0.36 1.89 19.40
CA GLU A 383 0.75 1.05 19.83
C GLU A 383 2.07 1.45 19.16
N LEU A 384 2.05 1.77 17.86
CA LEU A 384 3.24 2.26 17.16
C LEU A 384 3.75 3.58 17.76
N ARG A 385 2.85 4.50 18.14
CA ARG A 385 3.19 5.72 18.88
C ARG A 385 3.86 5.42 20.21
N ARG A 386 3.26 4.52 20.98
CA ARG A 386 3.78 4.12 22.30
C ARG A 386 5.19 3.58 22.17
N ARG A 387 5.44 2.67 21.22
CA ARG A 387 6.78 2.09 20.98
C ARG A 387 7.78 3.12 20.45
N THR A 388 7.36 4.00 19.55
CA THR A 388 8.20 5.10 19.03
C THR A 388 8.66 6.02 20.16
N VAL A 389 7.74 6.42 21.04
CA VAL A 389 8.05 7.27 22.20
C VAL A 389 8.89 6.53 23.25
N ALA A 390 8.62 5.24 23.49
CA ALA A 390 9.42 4.44 24.42
C ALA A 390 10.89 4.31 23.95
N GLY A 391 11.12 4.14 22.65
CA GLY A 391 12.47 4.06 22.08
C GLY A 391 13.19 5.41 21.98
N ALA A 392 12.51 6.47 21.52
CA ALA A 392 13.14 7.78 21.30
C ALA A 392 13.14 8.69 22.55
N GLY A 393 12.29 8.40 23.53
CA GLY A 393 12.02 9.25 24.68
C GLY A 393 11.16 10.48 24.35
N LEU A 394 10.55 11.08 25.38
CA LEU A 394 9.89 12.37 25.25
C LEU A 394 10.92 13.52 25.26
N PRO A 395 10.68 14.61 24.52
CA PRO A 395 11.44 15.85 24.70
C PRO A 395 11.47 16.27 26.17
N ARG A 396 12.61 16.72 26.68
CA ARG A 396 12.84 16.99 28.12
C ARG A 396 11.74 17.83 28.77
N THR A 397 11.27 18.87 28.09
CA THR A 397 10.19 19.75 28.59
C THR A 397 8.86 19.01 28.75
N ARG A 398 8.47 18.20 27.76
CA ARG A 398 7.27 17.35 27.84
C ARG A 398 7.43 16.27 28.90
N LYS A 399 8.60 15.63 28.96
CA LYS A 399 8.90 14.61 29.96
C LYS A 399 8.74 15.14 31.39
N VAL A 400 9.36 16.29 31.70
CA VAL A 400 9.23 16.94 33.01
C VAL A 400 7.78 17.32 33.31
N PHE A 401 7.06 17.86 32.33
CA PHE A 401 5.65 18.20 32.53
C PHE A 401 4.79 16.96 32.86
N PHE A 402 4.91 15.89 32.07
CA PHE A 402 4.12 14.68 32.29
C PHE A 402 4.53 13.91 33.55
N GLU A 403 5.82 13.78 33.84
CA GLU A 403 6.32 12.95 34.95
C GLU A 403 6.38 13.68 36.30
N LYS A 404 6.54 15.01 36.31
CA LYS A 404 6.71 15.80 37.54
C LYS A 404 5.60 16.80 37.81
N VAL A 405 5.02 17.41 36.76
CA VAL A 405 3.99 18.44 36.94
C VAL A 405 2.61 17.82 37.04
N LEU A 406 2.23 16.97 36.09
CA LEU A 406 0.89 16.35 36.03
C LEU A 406 0.65 15.33 37.15
N THR A 407 1.69 14.62 37.58
CA THR A 407 1.64 13.62 38.66
C THR A 407 1.56 14.24 40.05
N ASP A 408 2.08 15.46 40.23
CA ASP A 408 1.98 16.20 41.49
C ASP A 408 0.73 17.09 41.49
N ARG A 409 -0.32 16.60 42.19
CA ARG A 409 -1.59 17.30 42.35
C ARG A 409 -1.43 18.74 42.86
N ARG A 410 -0.51 19.00 43.82
CA ARG A 410 -0.34 20.35 44.41
C ARG A 410 0.31 21.28 43.41
N LEU A 411 1.36 20.83 42.73
CA LEU A 411 2.05 21.61 41.71
C LEU A 411 1.12 21.92 40.53
N PHE A 412 0.42 20.91 40.01
CA PHE A 412 -0.52 21.07 38.90
C PHE A 412 -1.65 22.07 39.24
N HIS A 413 -2.32 21.91 40.39
CA HIS A 413 -3.39 22.83 40.79
C HIS A 413 -2.88 24.23 41.11
N THR A 414 -1.64 24.37 41.60
CA THR A 414 -1.05 25.69 41.85
C THR A 414 -0.75 26.39 40.53
N LEU A 415 -0.15 25.69 39.57
CA LEU A 415 0.08 26.20 38.22
C LEU A 415 -1.23 26.56 37.51
N LEU A 416 -2.28 25.74 37.64
CA LEU A 416 -3.61 26.07 37.12
C LEU A 416 -4.21 27.32 37.79
N ARG A 417 -4.08 27.48 39.12
CA ARG A 417 -4.54 28.69 39.82
C ARG A 417 -3.79 29.94 39.39
N VAL A 418 -2.47 29.82 39.19
CA VAL A 418 -1.64 30.91 38.67
C VAL A 418 -2.03 31.24 37.23
N ALA A 419 -2.17 30.23 36.36
CA ALA A 419 -2.61 30.40 34.97
C ALA A 419 -4.00 31.06 34.89
N SER A 420 -4.93 30.67 35.77
CA SER A 420 -6.28 31.25 35.86
C SER A 420 -6.28 32.74 36.25
N ARG A 421 -5.29 33.18 37.03
CA ARG A 421 -5.09 34.61 37.32
C ARG A 421 -4.34 35.32 36.18
N ALA A 422 -3.32 34.68 35.62
CA ALA A 422 -2.49 35.23 34.57
C ALA A 422 -3.21 35.40 33.23
N GLN A 423 -4.29 34.64 32.99
CA GLN A 423 -5.12 34.79 31.79
C GLN A 423 -6.06 36.01 31.84
N LYS A 424 -6.34 36.60 33.02
CA LYS A 424 -7.30 37.72 33.17
C LYS A 424 -7.07 38.90 32.20
N PRO A 425 -5.83 39.34 31.90
CA PRO A 425 -5.57 40.41 30.93
C PRO A 425 -5.98 40.07 29.48
N PHE A 426 -6.13 38.77 29.18
CA PHE A 426 -6.47 38.26 27.84
C PHE A 426 -7.96 37.86 27.72
N VAL A 427 -8.70 37.86 28.83
CA VAL A 427 -10.15 37.60 28.86
C VAL A 427 -10.89 38.89 28.53
N ARG A 428 -11.66 38.90 27.43
CA ARG A 428 -12.58 40.00 27.09
C ARG A 428 -13.99 39.46 26.86
N GLY A 429 -14.96 39.98 27.61
CA GLY A 429 -16.36 39.52 27.53
C GLY A 429 -16.54 38.06 27.93
N GLY A 430 -15.81 37.59 28.94
CA GLY A 430 -15.88 36.21 29.43
C GLY A 430 -15.36 35.17 28.45
N ARG A 431 -14.51 35.55 27.50
CA ARG A 431 -13.96 34.69 26.45
C ARG A 431 -12.50 35.04 26.19
N ILE A 432 -11.68 34.04 25.88
CA ILE A 432 -10.31 34.24 25.39
C ILE A 432 -10.34 34.01 23.88
N ARG A 433 -10.16 35.09 23.11
CA ARG A 433 -10.18 35.06 21.62
C ARG A 433 -8.78 35.04 21.01
N HIS A 434 -7.78 35.57 21.72
CA HIS A 434 -6.41 35.66 21.25
C HIS A 434 -5.48 35.26 22.38
N LEU A 435 -4.71 34.20 22.16
CA LEU A 435 -3.61 33.82 23.05
C LEU A 435 -2.34 34.59 22.68
N PRO A 436 -1.50 35.00 23.64
CA PRO A 436 -0.30 35.77 23.34
C PRO A 436 0.79 34.92 22.67
N LEU A 437 1.71 35.61 21.98
CA LEU A 437 2.98 35.05 21.48
C LEU A 437 2.78 33.82 20.57
N PHE A 438 3.58 32.77 20.77
CA PHE A 438 3.56 31.54 19.99
C PHE A 438 2.28 30.71 20.15
N PHE A 439 1.39 31.08 21.09
CA PHE A 439 0.07 30.46 21.24
C PHE A 439 -1.01 31.09 20.36
N ALA A 440 -0.74 32.24 19.72
CA ALA A 440 -1.73 32.97 18.92
C ALA A 440 -2.37 32.11 17.81
N GLY A 441 -1.59 31.24 17.17
CA GLY A 441 -2.09 30.33 16.13
C GLY A 441 -2.98 29.19 16.66
N LEU A 442 -2.92 28.86 17.95
CA LEU A 442 -3.72 27.76 18.54
C LEU A 442 -5.17 28.17 18.82
N ALA A 443 -5.43 29.47 18.96
CA ALA A 443 -6.77 30.03 19.17
C ALA A 443 -7.41 30.56 17.88
N GLN A 444 -6.74 30.44 16.72
CA GLN A 444 -7.27 30.91 15.44
C GLN A 444 -8.56 30.15 15.09
N GLY A 445 -9.68 30.87 15.05
CA GLY A 445 -11.02 30.29 14.80
C GLY A 445 -11.63 29.57 16.00
N ARG A 446 -11.05 29.64 17.21
CA ARG A 446 -11.56 28.98 18.42
C ARG A 446 -11.80 30.00 19.52
N VAL A 447 -12.96 29.89 20.19
CA VAL A 447 -13.26 30.68 21.39
C VAL A 447 -12.99 29.79 22.60
N LEU A 448 -12.02 30.16 23.42
CA LEU A 448 -11.73 29.41 24.64
C LEU A 448 -12.58 29.96 25.79
N PRO A 449 -13.16 29.07 26.62
CA PRO A 449 -13.76 29.50 27.88
C PRO A 449 -12.67 30.12 28.77
N PRO A 450 -13.06 31.09 29.61
CA PRO A 450 -12.15 31.79 30.51
C PRO A 450 -11.76 30.94 31.71
#